data_AF-A0A4S8I1L5-F1
#
_entry.id   AF-A0A4S8I1L5-F1
#
_cell.length_a   1.000
_cell.length_b   1.000
_cell.length_c   1.000
_cell.angle_alpha   90.00
_cell.angle_beta   90.00
_cell.angle_gamma   90.00
#
_symmetry.space_group_name_H-M   'P 1'
#
loop_
_entity.id
_entity.type
_entity.pdbx_description
1 polymer ?
#
loop_
_entity_poly.entity_id
_entity_poly.type
_entity_poly.pdbx_seq_one_letter_code
_entity_poly.pdbx_strand_id
1 'polypeptide(L)'
;MSYRAYVLLYRKIMQTRTVDLYFPLKNDNALSHPGMPQFFGGQEELQDKIDYEIVYREAAEESNNAFLLADSKGIVPVFSGTGFTYYISSDFIGDDKELGPIKNNEMKSLNKLSIKADELKTFNCGELLRRLGINSPSKDFPSSETETAFNEAFKFLNTLAFDNTANNKQ
;
A
#
# COMPACT_ATOMS: atom_id res chain seq x y z
N MET A 1 -3.31 -24.57 0.02
CA MET A 1 -2.43 -23.43 -0.32
C MET A 1 -3.00 -22.25 0.44
N SER A 2 -2.20 -21.54 1.24
CA SER A 2 -2.74 -20.45 2.07
C SER A 2 -2.91 -19.20 1.21
N TYR A 3 -4.09 -18.59 1.26
CA TYR A 3 -4.36 -17.33 0.56
C TYR A 3 -3.78 -16.14 1.31
N ARG A 4 -3.37 -15.11 0.55
CA ARG A 4 -2.84 -13.86 1.09
C ARG A 4 -3.40 -12.68 0.32
N ALA A 5 -3.77 -11.65 1.06
CA ALA A 5 -4.42 -10.47 0.51
C ALA A 5 -3.84 -9.20 1.14
N TYR A 6 -3.57 -8.21 0.30
CA TYR A 6 -2.86 -6.98 0.68
C TYR A 6 -3.47 -5.75 0.03
N VAL A 7 -3.35 -4.57 0.63
CA VAL A 7 -3.91 -3.31 0.12
C VAL A 7 -2.98 -2.12 0.37
N LEU A 8 -2.83 -1.28 -0.66
CA LEU A 8 -2.25 0.06 -0.53
C LEU A 8 -3.36 1.10 -0.49
N LEU A 9 -3.33 1.95 0.53
CA LEU A 9 -4.30 3.02 0.71
C LEU A 9 -3.80 4.30 0.04
N TYR A 10 -4.68 5.03 -0.65
CA TYR A 10 -4.33 6.31 -1.25
C TYR A 10 -5.46 7.35 -1.23
N ARG A 11 -5.12 8.64 -1.16
CA ARG A 11 -6.06 9.75 -1.38
C ARG A 11 -5.61 10.58 -2.58
N LYS A 12 -6.55 10.89 -3.47
CA LYS A 12 -6.32 11.82 -4.59
C LYS A 12 -6.71 13.22 -4.18
N ILE A 13 -5.74 14.13 -4.17
CA ILE A 13 -5.96 15.55 -3.91
C ILE A 13 -6.07 16.27 -5.26
N MET A 14 -7.31 16.47 -5.71
CA MET A 14 -7.60 16.99 -7.06
C MET A 14 -7.04 18.40 -7.29
N GLN A 15 -7.06 19.26 -6.27
CA GLN A 15 -6.61 20.65 -6.39
C GLN A 15 -5.10 20.76 -6.63
N THR A 16 -4.31 19.92 -5.97
CA THR A 16 -2.83 19.96 -6.04
C THR A 16 -2.26 18.93 -7.00
N ARG A 17 -3.12 18.11 -7.63
CA ARG A 17 -2.73 16.96 -8.46
C ARG A 17 -1.75 16.05 -7.72
N THR A 18 -2.01 15.82 -6.44
CA THR A 18 -1.19 14.98 -5.56
C THR A 18 -1.91 13.68 -5.25
N VAL A 19 -1.15 12.61 -5.15
CA VAL A 19 -1.59 11.34 -4.58
C VAL A 19 -0.87 11.15 -3.25
N ASP A 20 -1.64 11.08 -2.17
CA ASP A 20 -1.13 10.75 -0.84
C ASP A 20 -1.26 9.24 -0.65
N LEU A 21 -0.14 8.54 -0.51
CA LEU A 21 -0.08 7.12 -0.19
C LEU A 21 0.02 6.92 1.31
N TYR A 22 -0.66 5.91 1.83
CA TYR A 22 -0.65 5.54 3.23
C TYR A 22 -0.24 4.07 3.35
N PHE A 23 0.79 3.82 4.16
CA PHE A 23 1.37 2.48 4.32
C PHE A 23 2.10 2.36 5.66
N PRO A 24 2.18 1.15 6.25
CA PRO A 24 3.00 0.90 7.41
C PRO A 24 4.48 0.69 7.04
N LEU A 25 5.37 0.97 8.00
CA LEU A 25 6.75 0.48 7.99
C LEU A 25 6.85 -0.68 8.99
N LYS A 26 7.51 -1.77 8.57
CA LYS A 26 7.80 -2.90 9.46
C LYS A 26 8.75 -2.53 10.58
N ASN A 27 8.61 -3.22 11.70
CA ASN A 27 9.57 -3.15 12.81
C ASN A 27 10.98 -3.51 12.33
N ASP A 28 11.99 -2.88 12.91
CA ASP A 28 13.40 -3.09 12.52
C ASP A 28 13.91 -4.49 12.92
N ASN A 29 13.19 -5.18 13.80
CA ASN A 29 13.48 -6.56 14.24
C ASN A 29 12.53 -7.60 13.60
N ALA A 30 11.72 -7.21 12.61
CA ALA A 30 10.84 -8.15 11.92
C ALA A 30 11.64 -9.26 11.22
N LEU A 31 11.09 -10.48 11.20
CA LEU A 31 11.75 -11.64 10.58
C LEU A 31 11.89 -11.49 9.07
N SER A 32 10.93 -10.83 8.42
CA SER A 32 10.93 -10.53 7.00
C SER A 32 10.84 -9.04 6.77
N HIS A 33 11.61 -8.54 5.80
CA HIS A 33 11.60 -7.13 5.37
C HIS A 33 11.69 -6.09 6.53
N PRO A 34 12.65 -6.24 7.47
CA PRO A 34 12.77 -5.33 8.60
C PRO A 34 12.96 -3.88 8.15
N GLY A 35 12.20 -2.96 8.76
CA GLY A 35 12.27 -1.53 8.47
C GLY A 35 11.75 -1.11 7.09
N MET A 36 11.20 -2.02 6.29
CA MET A 36 10.73 -1.74 4.93
C MET A 36 9.26 -1.31 4.91
N PRO A 37 8.84 -0.53 3.90
CA PRO A 37 7.42 -0.26 3.66
C PRO A 37 6.68 -1.54 3.29
N GLN A 38 5.46 -1.68 3.75
CA GLN A 38 4.57 -2.80 3.42
C GLN A 38 3.23 -2.30 2.90
N PHE A 39 2.48 -3.18 2.25
CA PHE A 39 1.04 -3.01 2.10
C PHE A 39 0.38 -3.41 3.42
N PHE A 40 -0.84 -2.93 3.67
CA PHE A 40 -1.62 -3.53 4.74
C PHE A 40 -2.07 -4.92 4.31
N GLY A 41 -1.95 -5.94 5.15
CA GLY A 41 -2.43 -7.27 4.75
C GLY A 41 -1.57 -8.43 5.23
N GLY A 42 -2.09 -9.62 4.99
CA GLY A 42 -1.54 -10.81 5.61
C GLY A 42 -2.11 -12.10 5.06
N GLN A 43 -2.02 -13.12 5.88
CA GLN A 43 -2.48 -14.47 5.56
C GLN A 43 -3.93 -14.64 6.01
N GLU A 44 -4.67 -15.46 5.26
CA GLU A 44 -5.99 -15.94 5.66
C GLU A 44 -5.96 -16.60 7.06
N GLU A 45 -6.85 -16.14 7.94
CA GLU A 45 -7.16 -16.76 9.21
C GLU A 45 -8.48 -17.55 9.15
N LEU A 46 -8.74 -18.42 10.13
CA LEU A 46 -9.95 -19.26 10.19
C LEU A 46 -11.28 -18.48 10.13
N GLN A 47 -11.24 -17.20 10.49
CA GLN A 47 -12.41 -16.31 10.51
C GLN A 47 -12.66 -15.62 9.16
N ASP A 48 -11.66 -15.59 8.29
CA ASP A 48 -11.73 -14.92 6.99
C ASP A 48 -12.42 -15.85 5.99
N LYS A 49 -13.51 -15.39 5.38
CA LYS A 49 -14.30 -16.16 4.40
C LYS A 49 -14.03 -15.73 2.96
N ILE A 50 -13.47 -14.55 2.77
CA ILE A 50 -13.13 -13.94 1.48
C ILE A 50 -11.87 -13.06 1.61
N ASP A 51 -11.13 -12.90 0.51
CA ASP A 51 -9.88 -12.12 0.46
C ASP A 51 -9.99 -10.69 1.05
N TYR A 52 -11.15 -10.05 0.90
CA TYR A 52 -11.36 -8.68 1.39
C TYR A 52 -11.47 -8.59 2.92
N GLU A 53 -11.92 -9.66 3.59
CA GLU A 53 -12.00 -9.69 5.06
C GLU A 53 -10.59 -9.70 5.68
N ILE A 54 -9.63 -10.36 5.01
CA ILE A 54 -8.22 -10.36 5.40
C ILE A 54 -7.70 -8.92 5.42
N VAL A 55 -7.86 -8.17 4.32
CA VAL A 55 -7.34 -6.79 4.26
C VAL A 55 -8.07 -5.84 5.20
N TYR A 56 -9.36 -6.06 5.50
CA TYR A 56 -10.08 -5.27 6.49
C TYR A 56 -9.52 -5.49 7.90
N ARG A 57 -9.31 -6.74 8.28
CA ARG A 57 -8.72 -7.11 9.57
C ARG A 57 -7.30 -6.57 9.70
N GLU A 58 -6.45 -6.87 8.74
CA GLU A 58 -5.03 -6.51 8.78
C GLU A 58 -4.83 -4.99 8.73
N ALA A 59 -5.60 -4.25 7.90
CA ALA A 59 -5.52 -2.79 7.90
C ALA A 59 -5.88 -2.20 9.27
N ALA A 60 -6.88 -2.75 9.97
CA ALA A 60 -7.22 -2.31 11.32
C ALA A 60 -6.12 -2.68 12.34
N GLU A 61 -5.60 -3.91 12.31
CA GLU A 61 -4.58 -4.39 13.26
C GLU A 61 -3.22 -3.70 13.06
N GLU A 62 -2.75 -3.65 11.81
CA GLU A 62 -1.48 -3.07 11.43
C GLU A 62 -1.47 -1.54 11.56
N SER A 63 -2.64 -0.90 11.59
CA SER A 63 -2.79 0.53 11.86
C SER A 63 -3.24 0.87 13.28
N ASN A 64 -3.41 -0.12 14.16
CA ASN A 64 -3.98 0.11 15.49
C ASN A 64 -5.34 0.86 15.45
N ASN A 65 -6.19 0.49 14.50
CA ASN A 65 -7.49 1.07 14.17
C ASN A 65 -7.46 2.51 13.63
N ALA A 66 -6.30 3.04 13.28
CA ALA A 66 -6.18 4.36 12.66
C ALA A 66 -6.77 4.41 11.24
N PHE A 67 -6.66 3.31 10.50
CA PHE A 67 -7.20 3.16 9.16
C PHE A 67 -8.23 2.03 9.11
N LEU A 68 -9.44 2.40 8.71
CA LEU A 68 -10.55 1.47 8.54
C LEU A 68 -11.00 1.54 7.08
N LEU A 69 -10.91 0.43 6.37
CA LEU A 69 -11.42 0.33 5.00
C LEU A 69 -12.96 0.41 5.03
N ALA A 70 -13.53 1.24 4.16
CA ALA A 70 -14.98 1.43 4.06
C ALA A 70 -15.57 0.69 2.85
N ASP A 71 -14.84 0.69 1.73
CA ASP A 71 -15.08 -0.13 0.55
C ASP A 71 -13.74 -0.39 -0.15
N SER A 72 -13.65 -1.45 -0.94
CA SER A 72 -12.45 -1.75 -1.73
C SER A 72 -12.82 -1.73 -3.21
N LYS A 73 -12.66 -0.56 -3.84
CA LYS A 73 -12.76 -0.41 -5.30
C LYS A 73 -11.37 -0.21 -5.89
N GLY A 74 -10.80 -1.29 -6.44
CA GLY A 74 -9.53 -1.24 -7.17
C GLY A 74 -8.81 -2.58 -7.16
N ILE A 75 -8.91 -3.30 -8.27
CA ILE A 75 -8.25 -4.60 -8.45
C ILE A 75 -7.03 -4.38 -9.34
N VAL A 76 -5.83 -4.66 -8.82
CA VAL A 76 -4.69 -5.00 -9.67
C VAL A 76 -4.70 -6.52 -9.79
N PRO A 77 -4.78 -7.11 -11.00
CA PRO A 77 -4.88 -8.55 -11.13
C PRO A 77 -3.65 -9.25 -10.56
N VAL A 78 -3.93 -10.38 -9.91
CA VAL A 78 -3.02 -11.38 -9.36
C VAL A 78 -1.81 -11.60 -10.27
N PHE A 79 -0.60 -11.56 -9.71
CA PHE A 79 0.57 -12.10 -10.37
C PHE A 79 0.39 -13.63 -10.44
N SER A 80 0.12 -14.17 -11.63
CA SER A 80 -0.26 -15.57 -11.80
C SER A 80 0.82 -16.50 -11.25
N GLY A 81 0.49 -17.28 -10.22
CA GLY A 81 1.29 -18.41 -9.73
C GLY A 81 1.66 -18.41 -8.24
N THR A 82 1.46 -17.33 -7.49
CA THR A 82 1.98 -17.23 -6.11
C THR A 82 0.93 -17.27 -4.98
N GLY A 83 -0.37 -17.17 -5.28
CA GLY A 83 -1.43 -17.16 -4.25
C GLY A 83 -1.56 -15.83 -3.50
N PHE A 84 -0.98 -14.76 -4.04
CA PHE A 84 -1.03 -13.40 -3.50
C PHE A 84 -1.98 -12.50 -4.31
N THR A 85 -2.89 -11.83 -3.62
CA THR A 85 -3.78 -10.81 -4.19
C THR A 85 -3.43 -9.43 -3.62
N TYR A 86 -3.29 -8.42 -4.48
CA TYR A 86 -3.01 -7.03 -4.05
C TYR A 86 -4.11 -6.07 -4.54
N TYR A 87 -4.52 -5.16 -3.66
CA TYR A 87 -5.54 -4.16 -3.88
C TYR A 87 -4.97 -2.75 -3.74
N ILE A 88 -5.67 -1.79 -4.33
CA ILE A 88 -5.38 -0.36 -4.14
C ILE A 88 -6.72 0.32 -3.86
N SER A 89 -6.86 0.96 -2.70
CA SER A 89 -8.13 1.58 -2.30
C SER A 89 -7.99 3.05 -1.95
N SER A 90 -8.99 3.83 -2.35
CA SER A 90 -9.17 5.21 -1.90
C SER A 90 -10.36 5.39 -0.95
N ASP A 91 -11.11 4.32 -0.69
CA ASP A 91 -12.31 4.37 0.14
C ASP A 91 -12.01 3.81 1.54
N PHE A 92 -11.45 4.69 2.37
CA PHE A 92 -11.09 4.37 3.75
C PHE A 92 -11.25 5.59 4.67
N ILE A 93 -11.55 5.28 5.92
CA ILE A 93 -11.59 6.23 7.03
C ILE A 93 -10.19 6.28 7.66
N GLY A 94 -9.68 7.50 7.87
CA GLY A 94 -8.34 7.75 8.40
C GLY A 94 -8.04 9.24 8.53
N ASP A 95 -7.28 9.66 9.54
CA ASP A 95 -6.78 11.03 9.67
C ASP A 95 -5.25 11.03 9.64
N ASP A 96 -4.66 12.08 9.06
CA ASP A 96 -3.20 12.28 9.03
C ASP A 96 -2.62 12.45 10.44
N LYS A 97 -3.45 12.75 11.45
CA LYS A 97 -3.04 12.83 12.86
C LYS A 97 -2.63 11.49 13.47
N GLU A 98 -3.09 10.38 12.89
CA GLU A 98 -2.75 9.03 13.34
C GLU A 98 -1.44 8.52 12.72
N LEU A 99 -0.79 9.33 11.87
CA LEU A 99 0.51 9.02 11.31
C LEU A 99 1.61 9.11 12.38
N GLY A 100 2.66 8.32 12.19
CA GLY A 100 3.79 8.26 13.09
C GLY A 100 3.91 6.90 13.79
N PRO A 101 4.62 6.85 14.93
CA PRO A 101 4.90 5.59 15.61
C PRO A 101 3.62 4.88 16.05
N ILE A 102 3.56 3.57 15.81
CA ILE A 102 2.48 2.71 16.31
C ILE A 102 3.06 1.64 17.21
N LYS A 103 2.24 1.18 18.16
CA LYS A 103 2.63 0.16 19.13
C LYS A 103 1.90 -1.14 18.82
N ASN A 104 2.38 -1.85 17.81
CA ASN A 104 1.98 -3.24 17.56
C ASN A 104 3.22 -4.13 17.33
N ASN A 105 2.98 -5.43 17.17
CA ASN A 105 4.06 -6.41 17.13
C ASN A 105 4.81 -6.46 15.78
N GLU A 106 4.22 -5.97 14.69
CA GLU A 106 4.77 -6.14 13.33
C GLU A 106 5.23 -4.82 12.69
N MET A 107 4.56 -3.72 12.98
CA MET A 107 4.74 -2.42 12.35
C MET A 107 5.25 -1.39 13.36
N LYS A 108 6.21 -0.55 12.94
CA LYS A 108 6.78 0.51 13.78
C LYS A 108 6.08 1.85 13.61
N SER A 109 5.57 2.13 12.42
CA SER A 109 4.92 3.41 12.13
C SER A 109 3.95 3.34 10.96
N LEU A 110 2.96 4.24 10.98
CA LEU A 110 2.15 4.60 9.82
C LEU A 110 2.75 5.81 9.13
N ASN A 111 2.86 5.74 7.80
CA ASN A 111 3.56 6.73 7.02
C ASN A 111 2.67 7.21 5.88
N LYS A 112 2.88 8.47 5.52
CA LYS A 112 2.29 9.08 4.35
C LYS A 112 3.37 9.53 3.39
N LEU A 113 3.16 9.25 2.10
CA LEU A 113 3.97 9.82 1.04
C LEU A 113 3.10 10.56 0.03
N SER A 114 3.32 11.86 -0.06
CA SER A 114 2.71 12.71 -1.08
C SER A 114 3.55 12.68 -2.36
N ILE A 115 2.94 12.27 -3.47
CA ILE A 115 3.57 12.18 -4.80
C ILE A 115 2.81 13.09 -5.75
N LYS A 116 3.50 13.98 -6.47
CA LYS A 116 2.83 14.79 -7.50
C LYS A 116 2.54 13.95 -8.74
N ALA A 117 1.46 14.26 -9.44
CA ALA A 117 1.05 13.49 -10.61
C ALA A 117 2.15 13.39 -11.69
N ASP A 118 2.91 14.47 -11.92
CA ASP A 118 4.04 14.48 -12.85
C ASP A 118 5.19 13.56 -12.43
N GLU A 119 5.40 13.36 -11.13
CA GLU A 119 6.40 12.45 -10.58
C GLU A 119 5.99 10.97 -10.73
N LEU A 120 4.68 10.66 -10.69
CA LEU A 120 4.17 9.27 -10.78
C LEU A 120 4.62 8.52 -12.04
N LYS A 121 4.92 9.23 -13.13
CA LYS A 121 5.35 8.62 -14.41
C LYS A 121 6.68 7.86 -14.30
N THR A 122 7.56 8.31 -13.40
CA THR A 122 8.87 7.71 -13.18
C THR A 122 9.03 7.16 -11.76
N PHE A 123 7.99 7.27 -10.94
CA PHE A 123 8.02 6.83 -9.56
C PHE A 123 8.07 5.31 -9.47
N ASN A 124 8.97 4.79 -8.65
CA ASN A 124 9.19 3.36 -8.45
C ASN A 124 9.56 3.07 -6.99
N CYS A 125 9.68 1.81 -6.62
CA CYS A 125 10.00 1.41 -5.25
C CYS A 125 11.37 1.93 -4.78
N GLY A 126 12.36 2.04 -5.67
CA GLY A 126 13.65 2.66 -5.33
C GLY A 126 13.51 4.14 -4.92
N GLU A 127 12.67 4.90 -5.63
CA GLU A 127 12.35 6.30 -5.26
C GLU A 127 11.55 6.38 -3.95
N LEU A 128 10.63 5.45 -3.69
CA LEU A 128 9.94 5.31 -2.40
C LEU A 128 10.95 5.15 -1.26
N LEU A 129 11.84 4.16 -1.36
CA LEU A 129 12.85 3.87 -0.34
C LEU A 129 13.75 5.09 -0.11
N ARG A 130 14.18 5.77 -1.19
CA ARG A 130 14.99 6.98 -1.11
C ARG A 130 14.27 8.11 -0.36
N ARG A 131 12.97 8.34 -0.64
CA ARG A 131 12.17 9.36 0.05
C ARG A 131 11.94 9.03 1.53
N LEU A 132 11.93 7.75 1.89
CA LEU A 132 11.89 7.27 3.27
C LEU A 132 13.25 7.29 3.98
N GLY A 133 14.34 7.67 3.28
CA GLY A 133 15.70 7.64 3.83
C GLY A 133 16.29 6.24 3.95
N ILE A 134 15.70 5.24 3.30
CA ILE A 134 16.13 3.84 3.32
C ILE A 134 17.15 3.63 2.19
N ASN A 135 18.43 3.87 2.50
CA ASN A 135 19.53 3.77 1.52
C ASN A 135 20.15 2.37 1.42
N SER A 136 19.73 1.44 2.28
CA SER A 136 20.20 0.06 2.31
C SER A 136 19.03 -0.84 2.67
N PRO A 137 18.18 -1.19 1.69
CA PRO A 137 17.04 -2.06 1.94
C PRO A 137 17.49 -3.42 2.48
N SER A 138 16.58 -4.13 3.16
CA SER A 138 16.86 -5.49 3.61
C SER A 138 17.21 -6.36 2.40
N LYS A 139 18.13 -7.31 2.58
CA LYS A 139 18.72 -8.09 1.47
C LYS A 139 17.67 -8.82 0.61
N ASP A 140 16.54 -9.17 1.22
CA ASP A 140 15.42 -9.91 0.65
C ASP A 140 14.30 -9.02 0.08
N PHE A 141 14.35 -7.70 0.28
CA PHE A 141 13.33 -6.80 -0.23
C PHE A 141 13.48 -6.52 -1.74
N PRO A 142 14.69 -6.29 -2.29
CA PRO A 142 14.89 -6.25 -3.73
C PRO A 142 14.49 -7.59 -4.38
N SER A 143 13.69 -7.53 -5.44
CA SER A 143 13.05 -8.67 -6.11
C SER A 143 11.98 -9.41 -5.30
N SER A 144 11.47 -8.82 -4.21
CA SER A 144 10.35 -9.37 -3.47
C SER A 144 9.00 -9.14 -4.18
N GLU A 145 8.01 -9.92 -3.77
CA GLU A 145 6.62 -9.71 -4.16
C GLU A 145 6.11 -8.34 -3.68
N THR A 146 6.57 -7.86 -2.51
CA THR A 146 6.23 -6.54 -1.97
C THR A 146 6.79 -5.40 -2.82
N GLU A 147 8.06 -5.48 -3.26
CA GLU A 147 8.64 -4.48 -4.16
C GLU A 147 7.88 -4.44 -5.50
N THR A 148 7.60 -5.63 -6.05
CA THR A 148 6.83 -5.78 -7.29
C THR A 148 5.44 -5.16 -7.15
N ALA A 149 4.74 -5.44 -6.05
CA ALA A 149 3.43 -4.88 -5.75
C ALA A 149 3.45 -3.36 -5.69
N PHE A 150 4.44 -2.74 -5.04
CA PHE A 150 4.60 -1.28 -5.02
C PHE A 150 4.79 -0.72 -6.44
N ASN A 151 5.65 -1.33 -7.24
CA ASN A 151 5.90 -0.89 -8.62
C ASN A 151 4.64 -0.98 -9.49
N GLU A 152 3.88 -2.06 -9.40
CA GLU A 152 2.59 -2.18 -10.11
C GLU A 152 1.55 -1.17 -9.61
N ALA A 153 1.52 -0.90 -8.29
CA ALA A 153 0.63 0.10 -7.74
C ALA A 153 0.95 1.51 -8.25
N PHE A 154 2.23 1.87 -8.40
CA PHE A 154 2.60 3.16 -8.98
C PHE A 154 2.20 3.27 -10.45
N LYS A 155 2.35 2.20 -11.24
CA LYS A 155 1.88 2.16 -12.64
C LYS A 155 0.37 2.39 -12.72
N PHE A 156 -0.40 1.72 -11.86
CA PHE A 156 -1.85 1.89 -11.79
C PHE A 156 -2.27 3.31 -11.34
N LEU A 157 -1.63 3.85 -10.31
CA LEU A 157 -1.92 5.21 -9.85
C LEU A 157 -1.57 6.27 -10.90
N ASN A 158 -0.53 6.02 -11.70
CA ASN A 158 -0.21 6.83 -12.87
C ASN A 158 -1.37 6.81 -13.89
N THR A 159 -1.98 5.66 -14.22
CA THR A 159 -3.14 5.65 -15.13
C THR A 159 -4.32 6.44 -14.56
N LEU A 160 -4.65 6.26 -13.27
CA LEU A 160 -5.74 7.00 -12.60
C LEU A 160 -5.51 8.52 -12.50
N ALA A 161 -4.26 8.96 -12.40
CA ALA A 161 -3.92 10.38 -12.35
C ALA A 161 -4.10 11.08 -13.71
N PHE A 162 -4.05 10.34 -14.81
CA PHE A 162 -4.01 10.88 -16.18
C PHE A 162 -5.19 10.48 -17.08
N ASP A 163 -6.12 9.62 -16.63
CA ASP A 163 -7.32 9.22 -17.41
C ASP A 163 -8.39 10.31 -17.64
N ASN A 164 -8.11 11.58 -17.34
CA ASN A 164 -9.02 12.70 -17.66
C ASN A 164 -8.96 13.18 -19.12
N THR A 165 -8.17 12.56 -20.00
CA THR A 165 -8.08 12.98 -21.42
C THR A 165 -9.06 12.27 -22.37
N ALA A 166 -9.87 11.30 -21.92
CA ALA A 166 -10.75 10.54 -22.82
C ALA A 166 -12.24 10.93 -22.79
N ASN A 167 -12.75 11.60 -21.73
CA ASN A 167 -14.20 11.79 -21.54
C ASN A 167 -14.71 13.25 -21.64
N ASN A 168 -13.89 14.21 -22.06
CA ASN A 168 -14.35 15.60 -22.33
C ASN A 168 -14.35 15.95 -23.83
N LYS A 169 -14.68 14.96 -24.67
CA LYS A 169 -15.09 15.18 -26.07
C LYS A 169 -16.38 14.42 -26.34
N GLN A 170 -17.48 14.85 -25.73
CA GLN A 170 -18.83 14.64 -26.24
C GLN A 170 -19.66 15.90 -26.00
#